data_AF-A0A378NSH6-F1
#
_entry.id   AF-A0A378NSH6-F1
#
_cell.length_a   1.000
_cell.length_b   1.000
_cell.length_c   1.000
_cell.angle_alpha   90.00
_cell.angle_beta   90.00
_cell.angle_gamma   90.00
#
_symmetry.space_group_name_H-M   'P 1'
#
loop_
_entity.id
_entity.type
_entity.pdbx_description
1 polymer ?
#
loop_
_entity_poly.entity_id
_entity_poly.type
_entity_poly.pdbx_seq_one_letter_code
_entity_poly.pdbx_strand_id
1 'polypeptide(L)'
;MQIEENEYILNYLTETFGIIRNYIEQQSEENKTLKNIINNTNKEVLKRVSPLGLVSASDAALLLGVKSKNTIYSLMDQHILPEVNINSLRMIHIDDIKELIKKQRGISKNDKRDK
;
A
#
# COMPACT_ATOMS: atom_id res chain seq x y z
N MET A 1 -31.73 43.06 -7.53
CA MET A 1 -30.30 43.39 -7.47
C MET A 1 -29.54 42.56 -6.44
N GLN A 2 -29.54 42.88 -5.14
CA GLN A 2 -28.63 42.19 -4.18
C GLN A 2 -28.93 40.68 -3.98
N ILE A 3 -30.20 40.27 -4.11
CA ILE A 3 -30.61 38.86 -4.04
C ILE A 3 -30.17 38.08 -5.30
N GLU A 4 -30.26 38.70 -6.48
CA GLU A 4 -29.88 38.09 -7.76
C GLU A 4 -28.35 37.90 -7.87
N GLU A 5 -27.56 38.85 -7.35
CA GLU A 5 -26.10 38.69 -7.25
C GLU A 5 -25.71 37.56 -6.31
N ASN A 6 -26.41 37.41 -5.19
CA ASN A 6 -26.16 36.31 -4.25
C ASN A 6 -26.50 34.94 -4.85
N GLU A 7 -27.62 34.82 -5.59
CA GLU A 7 -27.96 33.59 -6.32
C GLU A 7 -26.93 33.26 -7.40
N TYR A 8 -26.46 34.26 -8.15
CA TYR A 8 -25.41 34.06 -9.15
C TYR A 8 -24.13 33.53 -8.52
N ILE A 9 -23.68 34.12 -7.41
CA ILE A 9 -22.48 33.67 -6.68
C ILE A 9 -22.66 32.24 -6.15
N LEU A 10 -23.83 31.92 -5.59
CA LEU A 10 -24.11 30.58 -5.07
C LEU A 10 -24.07 29.51 -6.17
N ASN A 11 -24.65 29.81 -7.33
CA ASN A 11 -24.65 28.91 -8.49
C ASN A 11 -23.23 28.70 -9.01
N TYR A 12 -22.47 29.79 -9.17
CA TYR A 12 -21.07 29.73 -9.60
C TYR A 12 -20.19 28.90 -8.64
N LEU A 13 -20.35 29.09 -7.33
CA LEU A 13 -19.63 28.30 -6.33
C LEU A 13 -20.03 26.83 -6.38
N THR A 14 -21.31 26.53 -6.54
CA THR A 14 -21.82 25.15 -6.62
C THR A 14 -21.26 24.43 -7.83
N GLU A 15 -21.25 25.07 -9.00
CA GLU A 15 -20.64 24.51 -10.22
C GLU A 15 -19.14 24.29 -10.04
N THR A 16 -18.44 25.28 -9.49
CA THR A 16 -16.98 25.19 -9.25
C THR A 16 -16.64 24.04 -8.30
N PHE A 17 -17.38 23.88 -7.20
CA PHE A 17 -17.20 22.75 -6.28
C PHE A 17 -17.54 21.41 -6.94
N GLY A 18 -18.53 21.37 -7.82
CA GLY A 18 -18.85 20.19 -8.63
C GLY A 18 -17.66 19.76 -9.52
N ILE A 19 -17.02 20.72 -10.20
CA ILE A 19 -15.85 20.46 -11.04
C ILE A 19 -14.67 19.95 -10.19
N ILE A 20 -14.39 20.61 -9.07
CA ILE A 20 -13.31 20.20 -8.15
C ILE A 20 -13.55 18.78 -7.62
N ARG A 21 -14.79 18.47 -7.25
CA ARG A 21 -15.16 17.14 -6.77
C ARG A 21 -14.92 16.07 -7.83
N ASN A 22 -15.40 16.29 -9.06
CA ASN A 22 -15.19 15.35 -10.15
C ASN A 22 -13.71 15.12 -10.43
N TYR A 23 -12.90 16.18 -10.38
CA TYR A 23 -11.45 16.07 -10.54
C TYR A 23 -10.80 15.23 -9.44
N ILE A 24 -11.19 15.43 -8.17
CA ILE A 24 -10.68 14.63 -7.04
C ILE A 24 -11.09 13.16 -7.19
N GLU A 25 -12.32 12.88 -7.61
CA GLU A 25 -12.81 11.53 -7.85
C GLU A 25 -12.00 10.83 -8.96
N GLN A 26 -11.75 11.53 -10.08
CA GLN A 26 -10.90 11.03 -11.16
C GLN A 26 -9.45 10.76 -10.70
N GLN A 27 -8.84 11.69 -9.97
CA GLN A 27 -7.50 11.51 -9.41
C GLN A 27 -7.42 10.31 -8.44
N SER A 28 -8.50 10.03 -7.70
CA SER A 28 -8.59 8.87 -6.82
C SER A 28 -8.58 7.55 -7.61
N GLU A 29 -9.29 7.49 -8.73
CA GLU A 29 -9.31 6.32 -9.61
C GLU A 29 -7.98 6.11 -10.34
N GLU A 30 -7.35 7.17 -10.83
CA GLU A 30 -6.01 7.13 -11.41
C GLU A 30 -4.99 6.59 -10.40
N ASN A 31 -5.04 7.08 -9.15
CA ASN A 31 -4.18 6.59 -8.08
C ASN A 31 -4.42 5.10 -7.75
N LYS A 32 -5.66 4.62 -7.77
CA LYS A 32 -5.95 3.18 -7.62
C LYS A 32 -5.37 2.37 -8.77
N THR A 33 -5.49 2.88 -10.00
CA THR A 33 -4.98 2.24 -11.21
C THR A 33 -3.45 2.14 -11.17
N LEU A 34 -2.77 3.24 -10.83
CA LEU A 34 -1.31 3.26 -10.68
C LEU A 34 -0.82 2.28 -9.60
N LYS A 35 -1.51 2.23 -8.44
CA LYS A 35 -1.21 1.23 -7.40
C LYS A 35 -1.33 -0.20 -7.92
N ASN A 36 -2.35 -0.49 -8.72
CA ASN A 36 -2.52 -1.81 -9.32
C ASN A 36 -1.43 -2.14 -10.34
N ILE A 37 -1.04 -1.18 -11.19
CA ILE A 37 0.07 -1.35 -12.13
C ILE A 37 1.36 -1.66 -11.37
N ILE A 38 1.72 -0.86 -10.36
CA ILE A 38 2.91 -1.08 -9.54
C ILE A 38 2.89 -2.47 -8.90
N ASN A 39 1.76 -2.87 -8.31
CA ASN A 39 1.62 -4.20 -7.70
C ASN A 39 1.80 -5.34 -8.71
N ASN A 40 1.30 -5.19 -9.94
CA ASN A 40 1.44 -6.21 -10.98
C ASN A 40 2.87 -6.25 -11.53
N THR A 41 3.50 -5.10 -11.78
CA THR A 41 4.90 -5.02 -12.20
C THR A 41 5.81 -5.65 -11.15
N ASN A 42 5.59 -5.33 -9.87
CA ASN A 42 6.31 -5.92 -8.74
C ASN A 42 6.20 -7.46 -8.69
N LYS A 43 5.00 -8.01 -8.94
CA LYS A 43 4.78 -9.46 -9.03
C LYS A 43 5.54 -10.10 -10.21
N GLU A 44 5.55 -9.46 -11.37
CA GLU A 44 6.26 -9.97 -12.54
C GLU A 44 7.79 -9.88 -12.39
N VAL A 45 8.29 -8.80 -11.79
CA VAL A 45 9.72 -8.66 -11.43
C VAL A 45 10.12 -9.74 -10.43
N LEU A 46 9.31 -9.98 -9.41
CA LEU A 46 9.49 -11.06 -8.44
C LEU A 46 9.66 -12.44 -9.09
N LYS A 47 8.78 -12.78 -10.02
CA LYS A 47 8.85 -14.07 -10.74
C LYS A 47 10.17 -14.23 -11.51
N ARG A 48 10.73 -13.13 -12.03
CA ARG A 48 11.96 -13.14 -12.83
C ARG A 48 13.23 -13.13 -11.98
N VAL A 49 13.23 -12.34 -10.90
CA VAL A 49 14.41 -12.13 -10.03
C VAL A 49 14.52 -13.22 -8.97
N SER A 50 13.39 -13.81 -8.57
CA SER A 50 13.34 -14.86 -7.57
C SER A 50 12.33 -15.96 -7.94
N PRO A 51 12.74 -16.92 -8.78
CA PRO A 51 11.90 -18.08 -9.14
C PRO A 51 11.45 -18.90 -7.92
N LEU A 52 12.22 -18.84 -6.83
CA LEU A 52 11.98 -19.55 -5.57
C LEU A 52 11.26 -18.70 -4.50
N GLY A 53 10.78 -17.50 -4.85
CA GLY A 53 10.12 -16.59 -3.90
C GLY A 53 11.00 -15.95 -2.81
N LEU A 54 12.32 -16.21 -2.81
CA LEU A 54 13.33 -15.59 -1.95
C LEU A 54 13.68 -14.15 -2.36
N VAL A 55 13.47 -13.20 -1.45
CA VAL A 55 13.77 -11.78 -1.65
C VAL A 55 14.63 -11.23 -0.53
N SER A 56 15.39 -10.18 -0.82
CA SER A 56 16.06 -9.41 0.24
C SER A 56 15.03 -8.67 1.09
N ALA A 57 15.40 -8.28 2.32
CA ALA A 57 14.54 -7.45 3.16
C ALA A 57 14.16 -6.10 2.52
N SER A 58 15.04 -5.55 1.67
CA SER A 58 14.78 -4.31 0.93
C SER A 58 13.70 -4.52 -0.14
N ASP A 59 13.81 -5.60 -0.91
CA ASP A 59 12.84 -5.95 -1.94
C ASP A 59 11.50 -6.32 -1.30
N ALA A 60 11.51 -7.13 -0.23
CA ALA A 60 10.30 -7.45 0.53
C ALA A 60 9.57 -6.20 1.02
N ALA A 61 10.31 -5.19 1.51
CA ALA A 61 9.71 -3.93 1.94
C ALA A 61 9.04 -3.19 0.78
N LEU A 62 9.70 -3.09 -0.37
CA LEU A 62 9.16 -2.46 -1.57
C LEU A 62 7.90 -3.19 -2.07
N LEU A 63 7.97 -4.51 -2.19
CA LEU A 63 6.93 -5.37 -2.76
C LEU A 63 5.68 -5.43 -1.88
N LEU A 64 5.84 -5.34 -0.56
CA LEU A 64 4.75 -5.40 0.41
C LEU A 64 4.27 -4.00 0.87
N GLY A 65 4.87 -2.93 0.33
CA GLY A 65 4.53 -1.55 0.67
C GLY A 65 4.84 -1.20 2.13
N VAL A 66 5.94 -1.73 2.67
CA VAL A 66 6.44 -1.43 4.02
C VAL A 66 7.46 -0.29 3.93
N LYS A 67 7.35 0.69 4.84
CA LYS A 67 8.14 1.93 4.79
C LYS A 67 9.65 1.73 4.89
N SER A 68 10.12 0.63 5.49
CA SER A 68 11.54 0.39 5.72
C SER A 68 11.88 -1.11 5.73
N LYS A 69 13.06 -1.45 5.19
CA LYS A 69 13.65 -2.79 5.29
C LYS A 69 13.91 -3.21 6.75
N ASN A 70 14.13 -2.25 7.65
CA ASN A 70 14.35 -2.54 9.08
C ASN A 70 13.11 -3.17 9.71
N THR A 71 11.91 -2.77 9.27
CA THR A 71 10.67 -3.40 9.72
C THR A 71 10.61 -4.87 9.28
N ILE A 72 11.12 -5.19 8.09
CA ILE A 72 11.22 -6.59 7.63
C ILE A 72 12.24 -7.35 8.47
N TYR A 73 13.42 -6.80 8.73
CA TYR A 73 14.40 -7.43 9.62
C TYR A 73 13.84 -7.68 11.02
N SER A 74 13.15 -6.70 11.61
CA SER A 74 12.51 -6.90 12.92
C SER A 74 11.48 -8.03 12.90
N LEU A 75 10.69 -8.17 11.83
CA LEU A 75 9.75 -9.28 11.68
C LEU A 75 10.47 -10.63 11.55
N MET A 76 11.57 -10.67 10.78
CA MET A 76 12.41 -11.86 10.62
C MET A 76 12.99 -12.31 11.96
N ASP A 77 13.55 -11.37 12.72
CA ASP A 77 14.21 -11.64 13.99
C ASP A 77 13.20 -12.02 15.09
N GLN A 78 12.04 -11.34 15.14
CA GLN A 78 10.99 -11.60 16.15
C GLN A 78 10.31 -12.96 15.95
N HIS A 79 10.15 -13.41 14.71
CA HIS A 79 9.42 -14.63 14.38
C HIS A 79 10.33 -15.80 13.96
N ILE A 80 11.65 -15.63 14.01
CA ILE A 80 12.66 -16.64 13.66
C ILE A 80 12.32 -17.29 12.32
N LEU A 81 12.18 -16.45 11.29
CA LEU A 81 11.77 -16.93 9.98
C LEU A 81 12.91 -17.68 9.28
N PRO A 82 12.59 -18.72 8.48
CA PRO A 82 13.60 -19.42 7.70
C PRO A 82 14.20 -18.46 6.67
N GLU A 83 15.51 -18.26 6.78
CA GLU A 83 16.27 -17.40 5.89
C GLU A 83 17.43 -18.14 5.23
N VAL A 84 17.78 -17.68 4.03
CA VAL A 84 18.91 -18.20 3.26
C VAL A 84 19.91 -17.05 3.07
N ASN A 85 21.17 -17.29 3.42
CA ASN A 85 22.23 -16.33 3.16
C ASN A 85 22.78 -16.53 1.74
N ILE A 86 22.59 -15.53 0.88
CA ILE A 86 23.10 -15.52 -0.50
C ILE A 86 23.94 -14.26 -0.66
N ASN A 87 25.23 -14.39 -0.99
CA ASN A 87 26.16 -13.26 -1.15
C ASN A 87 26.15 -12.26 0.04
N SER A 88 26.12 -12.78 1.27
CA SER A 88 26.01 -11.99 2.52
C SER A 88 24.70 -11.21 2.70
N LEU A 89 23.69 -11.46 1.86
CA LEU A 89 22.34 -10.95 2.05
C LEU A 89 21.46 -12.04 2.67
N ARG A 90 20.78 -11.67 3.76
CA ARG A 90 19.69 -12.46 4.34
C ARG A 90 18.49 -12.40 3.39
N MET A 91 18.16 -13.52 2.78
CA MET A 91 17.02 -13.67 1.87
C MET A 91 15.91 -14.48 2.54
N ILE A 92 14.67 -14.09 2.29
CA ILE A 92 13.48 -14.69 2.90
C ILE A 92 12.39 -14.94 1.87
N HIS A 93 11.60 -15.98 2.07
CA HIS A 93 10.43 -16.21 1.23
C HIS A 93 9.39 -15.11 1.46
N ILE A 94 8.95 -14.46 0.37
CA ILE A 94 8.07 -13.29 0.47
C ILE A 94 6.72 -13.61 1.13
N ASP A 95 6.20 -14.82 0.95
CA ASP A 95 4.90 -15.21 1.52
C ASP A 95 4.94 -15.30 3.05
N ASP A 96 6.07 -15.67 3.66
CA ASP A 96 6.21 -15.76 5.12
C ASP A 96 6.06 -14.38 5.77
N ILE A 97 6.74 -13.37 5.21
CA ILE A 97 6.62 -11.97 5.66
C ILE A 97 5.22 -11.43 5.37
N LYS A 98 4.64 -11.77 4.22
CA LYS A 98 3.29 -11.31 3.83
C LYS A 98 2.22 -11.82 4.79
N GLU A 99 2.32 -13.06 5.26
CA GLU A 99 1.43 -13.60 6.29
C GLU A 99 1.58 -12.85 7.62
N LEU A 100 2.80 -12.57 8.06
CA LEU A 100 3.05 -11.83 9.29
C LEU A 100 2.47 -10.40 9.24
N ILE A 101 2.69 -9.69 8.14
CA ILE A 101 2.12 -8.35 7.95
C ILE A 101 0.59 -8.40 7.96
N LYS A 102 -0.02 -9.42 7.34
CA LYS A 102 -1.47 -9.64 7.38
C LYS A 102 -1.95 -9.89 8.82
N LYS A 103 -1.27 -10.74 9.58
CA LYS A 103 -1.60 -11.01 11.00
C LYS A 103 -1.53 -9.73 11.83
N GLN A 104 -0.47 -8.93 11.69
CA GLN A 104 -0.35 -7.64 12.39
C GLN A 104 -1.46 -6.64 12.02
N ARG A 105 -1.88 -6.59 10.74
CA ARG A 105 -3.00 -5.75 10.30
C ARG A 105 -4.37 -6.31 10.70
N GLY A 106 -4.49 -7.61 10.87
CA GLY A 106 -5.72 -8.32 11.26
C GLY A 106 -6.02 -8.23 12.76
N ILE A 107 -5.00 -8.17 13.62
CA ILE A 107 -5.16 -7.95 15.07
C ILE A 107 -5.83 -6.60 15.35
N SER A 108 -5.63 -5.59 14.50
CA SER A 108 -6.29 -4.28 14.63
C SER A 108 -7.81 -4.28 14.38
N LYS A 109 -8.41 -5.37 13.86
CA LYS A 109 -9.85 -5.39 13.52
C LYS A 109 -10.75 -6.11 14.53
N ASN A 110 -10.20 -6.79 15.52
CA ASN A 110 -11.00 -7.54 16.50
C ASN A 110 -11.05 -6.93 17.92
N ASP A 111 -10.40 -5.79 18.18
CA ASP A 111 -10.41 -5.15 19.51
C ASP A 111 -11.55 -4.14 19.71
N LYS A 112 -12.73 -4.45 19.15
CA LYS A 112 -13.98 -3.74 19.44
C LYS A 112 -15.17 -4.70 19.44
N ARG A 113 -15.32 -5.42 20.54
CA ARG A 113 -16.59 -5.75 21.22
C ARG A 113 -16.30 -6.90 22.17
N ASP A 114 -16.08 -6.56 23.43
CA ASP A 114 -16.65 -7.27 24.57
C ASP A 114 -16.71 -6.25 25.71
N LYS A 115 -17.86 -5.57 25.76
CA LYS A 115 -18.42 -4.87 26.92
C LYS A 115 -19.72 -5.58 27.24
#